data_AF-A0A522WBA9-F1
#
_entry.id   AF-A0A522WBA9-F1
#
_cell.length_a   1.000
_cell.length_b   1.000
_cell.length_c   1.000
_cell.angle_alpha   90.00
_cell.angle_beta   90.00
_cell.angle_gamma   90.00
#
_symmetry.space_group_name_H-M   'P 1'
#
loop_
_entity.id
_entity.type
_entity.pdbx_description
1 polymer ?
#
loop_
_entity_poly.entity_id
_entity_poly.type
_entity_poly.pdbx_seq_one_letter_code
_entity_poly.pdbx_strand_id
1 'polypeptide(L)'
;SEHRRTEGKDTGTVRFDDGAVTVVADLPKKVEWDQAQLATIVERIRAAGDDPGEYVETAFKVPERKYGAWPGHIRTAFEAARTVKAGKPTFTLKPQSP
;
A
#
# COMPACT_ATOMS: atom_id res chain seq x y z
N SER A 1 20.73 -26.84 22.47
CA SER A 1 19.97 -26.22 23.58
C SER A 1 18.90 -25.35 22.98
N GLU A 2 17.73 -25.37 23.59
CA GLU A 2 16.43 -24.98 23.05
C GLU A 2 16.30 -23.58 22.42
N HIS A 3 15.49 -23.57 21.37
CA HIS A 3 14.83 -22.43 20.79
C HIS A 3 14.03 -21.64 21.84
N ARG A 4 14.33 -20.35 21.98
CA ARG A 4 13.40 -19.38 22.55
C ARG A 4 13.42 -18.10 21.70
N ARG A 5 12.60 -18.08 20.66
CA ARG A 5 12.17 -16.82 20.02
C ARG A 5 11.06 -16.24 20.89
N THR A 6 11.46 -15.47 21.90
CA THR A 6 10.56 -14.66 22.71
C THR A 6 10.44 -13.28 22.08
N GLU A 7 9.28 -13.05 21.48
CA GLU A 7 8.52 -11.79 21.56
C GLU A 7 9.30 -10.47 21.41
N GLY A 8 9.22 -9.90 20.21
CA GLY A 8 9.07 -8.44 20.08
C GLY A 8 10.33 -7.58 20.17
N LYS A 9 11.49 -8.09 19.75
CA LYS A 9 12.68 -7.26 19.48
C LYS A 9 13.26 -7.58 18.11
N ASP A 10 12.52 -7.26 17.05
CA ASP A 10 12.96 -7.43 15.64
C ASP A 10 13.85 -6.29 15.12
N THR A 11 14.38 -5.43 16.01
CA THR A 11 15.14 -4.25 15.59
C THR A 11 16.38 -4.07 16.45
N GLY A 12 17.54 -4.03 15.79
CA GLY A 12 18.85 -3.86 16.40
C GLY A 12 19.96 -4.28 15.43
N THR A 13 21.15 -3.70 15.60
CA THR A 13 22.34 -4.07 14.83
C THR A 13 22.83 -5.45 15.28
N VAL A 14 22.76 -6.46 14.41
CA VAL A 14 23.39 -7.76 14.69
C VAL A 14 24.83 -7.70 14.20
N ARG A 15 25.76 -7.85 15.13
CA ARG A 15 27.20 -7.99 14.84
C ARG A 15 27.57 -9.45 15.09
N PHE A 16 28.02 -10.14 14.05
CA PHE A 16 28.64 -11.45 14.20
C PHE A 16 29.94 -11.50 13.41
N ASP A 17 30.93 -12.16 13.98
CA ASP A 17 32.24 -12.35 13.37
C ASP A 17 32.24 -13.65 12.58
N ASP A 18 32.64 -13.58 11.31
CA ASP A 18 32.88 -14.72 10.44
C ASP A 18 34.34 -14.69 9.97
N GLY A 19 35.19 -15.47 10.64
CA GLY A 19 36.62 -15.51 10.35
C GLY A 19 37.31 -14.15 10.58
N ALA A 20 37.78 -13.50 9.51
CA ALA A 20 38.52 -12.23 9.58
C ALA A 20 37.63 -10.99 9.33
N VAL A 21 36.31 -11.16 9.19
CA VAL A 21 35.38 -10.07 8.90
C VAL A 21 34.25 -9.99 9.91
N THR A 22 33.95 -8.77 10.33
CA THR A 22 32.78 -8.46 11.14
C THR A 22 31.63 -8.06 10.21
N VAL A 23 30.54 -8.84 10.23
CA VAL A 23 29.31 -8.49 9.52
C VAL A 23 28.43 -7.66 10.43
N VAL A 24 28.09 -6.44 9.99
CA VAL A 24 27.18 -5.53 10.67
C VAL A 24 25.90 -5.43 9.85
N ALA A 25 24.83 -6.08 10.31
CA ALA A 25 23.51 -5.94 9.71
C ALA A 25 22.71 -4.90 10.52
N ASP A 26 22.48 -3.73 9.91
CA ASP A 26 21.54 -2.75 10.45
C ASP A 26 20.11 -3.12 10.01
N LEU A 27 19.24 -3.42 10.97
CA LEU A 27 17.81 -3.61 10.73
C LEU A 27 17.06 -2.39 11.27
N PRO A 28 16.80 -1.37 10.42
CA PRO A 28 16.06 -0.19 10.84
C PRO A 28 14.61 -0.57 11.17
N LYS A 29 14.04 0.11 12.18
CA LYS A 29 12.63 -0.06 12.53
C LYS A 29 11.75 0.24 11.33
N LYS A 30 10.95 -0.74 10.90
CA LYS A 30 9.90 -0.55 9.89
C LYS A 30 8.55 -0.64 10.58
N VAL A 31 7.78 0.44 10.52
CA VAL A 31 6.38 0.43 10.96
C VAL A 31 5.53 -0.02 9.78
N GLU A 32 4.83 -1.14 9.94
CA GLU A 32 3.84 -1.63 8.99
C GLU A 32 2.46 -1.58 9.64
N TRP A 33 1.47 -1.11 8.88
CA TRP A 33 0.10 -0.98 9.36
C TRP A 33 -0.80 -2.01 8.69
N ASP A 34 -1.46 -2.84 9.50
CA ASP A 34 -2.50 -3.75 9.03
C ASP A 34 -3.73 -2.95 8.58
N GLN A 35 -3.92 -2.87 7.26
CA GLN A 35 -4.99 -2.09 6.64
C GLN A 35 -6.38 -2.61 6.98
N ALA A 36 -6.55 -3.92 7.22
CA ALA A 36 -7.84 -4.50 7.59
C ALA A 36 -8.22 -4.12 9.02
N GLN A 37 -7.24 -4.12 9.92
CA GLN A 37 -7.44 -3.64 11.29
C GLN A 37 -7.71 -2.13 11.33
N LEU A 38 -6.98 -1.33 10.55
CA LEU A 38 -7.24 0.10 10.43
C LEU A 38 -8.67 0.38 9.94
N ALA A 39 -9.15 -0.35 8.93
CA ALA A 39 -10.53 -0.19 8.44
C ALA A 39 -11.56 -0.49 9.55
N THR A 40 -11.31 -1.51 10.37
CA THR A 40 -12.17 -1.86 11.52
C THR A 40 -12.17 -0.76 12.59
N ILE A 41 -11.01 -0.16 12.86
CA ILE A 41 -10.89 0.94 13.82
C ILE A 41 -11.62 2.18 13.32
N VAL A 42 -11.45 2.54 12.04
CA VAL A 42 -12.15 3.67 11.41
C VAL A 42 -13.67 3.53 11.54
N GLU A 43 -14.21 2.33 11.31
CA GLU A 43 -15.64 2.08 11.46
C GLU A 43 -16.10 2.22 12.91
N ARG A 44 -15.30 1.78 13.88
CA ARG A 44 -15.61 1.96 15.31
C ARG A 44 -15.63 3.43 15.72
N ILE A 45 -14.68 4.23 15.23
CA ILE A 45 -14.63 5.69 15.49
C ILE A 45 -15.91 6.33 14.94
N ARG A 46 -16.29 6.03 13.70
CA ARG A 46 -17.54 6.52 13.10
C ARG A 46 -18.78 6.08 13.89
N ALA A 47 -18.85 4.82 14.31
CA ALA A 47 -19.97 4.29 15.07
C ALA A 47 -20.10 4.92 16.48
N ALA A 48 -18.99 5.41 17.04
CA ALA A 48 -18.99 6.18 18.30
C ALA A 48 -19.45 7.63 18.11
N GLY A 49 -19.59 8.11 16.87
CA GLY A 49 -20.03 9.47 16.53
C GLY A 49 -18.88 10.46 16.29
N ASP A 50 -17.63 10.01 16.38
CA ASP A 50 -16.45 10.81 16.09
C ASP A 50 -16.14 10.83 14.58
N ASP A 51 -15.36 11.81 14.13
CA ASP A 51 -14.85 11.89 12.76
C ASP A 51 -13.49 11.18 12.63
N PRO A 52 -13.39 10.06 11.89
CA PRO A 52 -12.11 9.40 11.65
C PRO A 52 -11.09 10.27 10.90
N GLY A 53 -11.55 11.28 10.15
CA GLY A 53 -10.68 12.19 9.40
C GLY A 53 -9.72 13.01 10.26
N GLU A 54 -10.01 13.16 11.56
CA GLU A 54 -9.10 13.80 12.52
C GLU A 54 -7.87 12.92 12.84
N TYR A 55 -7.95 11.62 12.59
CA TYR A 55 -6.94 10.64 13.03
C TYR A 55 -6.24 9.94 11.87
N VAL A 56 -6.92 9.79 10.73
CA VAL A 56 -6.38 9.07 9.57
C VAL A 56 -6.74 9.71 8.25
N GLU A 57 -5.76 9.77 7.34
CA GLU A 57 -6.03 10.04 5.93
C GLU A 57 -6.41 8.74 5.21
N THR A 58 -7.59 8.71 4.58
CA THR A 58 -8.06 7.55 3.83
C THR A 58 -8.04 7.83 2.33
N ALA A 59 -7.35 6.97 1.57
CA ALA A 59 -7.31 7.04 0.12
C ALA A 59 -7.94 5.79 -0.51
N PHE A 60 -8.82 5.98 -1.50
CA PHE A 60 -9.38 4.88 -2.29
C PHE A 60 -8.54 4.60 -3.52
N LYS A 61 -8.15 3.33 -3.71
CA LYS A 61 -7.47 2.87 -4.92
C LYS A 61 -8.44 2.06 -5.77
N VAL A 62 -8.78 2.57 -6.95
CA VAL A 62 -9.63 1.88 -7.93
C VAL A 62 -8.77 1.44 -9.11
N PRO A 63 -8.39 0.15 -9.22
CA PRO A 63 -7.63 -0.32 -10.37
C PRO A 63 -8.49 -0.29 -11.63
N GLU A 64 -8.00 0.36 -12.68
CA GLU A 64 -8.79 0.62 -13.89
C GLU A 64 -9.23 -0.66 -14.62
N ARG A 65 -8.39 -1.70 -14.58
CA ARG A 65 -8.74 -3.04 -15.08
C ARG A 65 -9.94 -3.62 -14.33
N LYS A 66 -10.04 -3.42 -13.01
CA LYS A 66 -11.18 -3.91 -12.22
C LYS A 66 -12.42 -3.09 -12.53
N TYR A 67 -12.29 -1.76 -12.57
CA TYR A 67 -13.37 -0.84 -12.95
C TYR A 67 -14.05 -1.25 -14.27
N GLY A 68 -13.25 -1.56 -15.29
CA GLY A 68 -13.75 -2.04 -16.59
C GLY A 68 -14.41 -3.42 -16.59
N ALA A 69 -14.23 -4.22 -15.53
CA ALA A 69 -14.84 -5.55 -15.36
C ALA A 69 -16.06 -5.55 -14.41
N TRP A 70 -16.36 -4.43 -13.75
CA TRP A 70 -17.47 -4.36 -12.79
C TRP A 70 -18.85 -4.43 -13.46
N PRO A 71 -19.88 -4.91 -12.74
CA PRO A 71 -21.27 -4.74 -13.13
C PRO A 71 -21.62 -3.27 -13.40
N GLY A 72 -22.48 -3.01 -14.38
CA GLY A 72 -22.82 -1.65 -14.82
C GLY A 72 -23.31 -0.75 -13.68
N HIS A 73 -24.20 -1.24 -12.82
CA HIS A 73 -24.76 -0.43 -11.72
C HIS A 73 -23.71 0.04 -10.71
N ILE A 74 -22.69 -0.77 -10.41
CA ILE A 74 -21.57 -0.36 -9.56
C ILE A 74 -20.67 0.64 -10.29
N ARG A 75 -20.40 0.39 -11.57
CA ARG A 75 -19.57 1.28 -12.39
C ARG A 75 -20.14 2.69 -12.47
N THR A 76 -21.44 2.80 -12.76
CA THR A 76 -22.15 4.09 -12.88
C THR A 76 -22.03 4.94 -11.62
N ALA A 77 -22.06 4.33 -10.43
CA ALA A 77 -21.88 5.06 -9.17
C ALA A 77 -20.50 5.75 -9.04
N PHE A 78 -19.48 5.25 -9.75
CA PHE A 78 -18.11 5.78 -9.70
C PHE A 78 -17.77 6.70 -10.87
N GLU A 79 -18.63 6.79 -11.90
CA GLU A 79 -18.35 7.57 -13.12
C GLU A 79 -18.12 9.06 -12.81
N ALA A 80 -18.93 9.66 -11.94
CA ALA A 80 -18.80 11.07 -11.57
C ALA A 80 -17.48 11.39 -10.85
N ALA A 81 -16.87 10.41 -10.17
CA ALA A 81 -15.58 10.55 -9.50
C ALA A 81 -14.39 10.22 -10.43
N ARG A 82 -14.64 9.65 -11.62
CA ARG A 82 -13.59 9.19 -12.54
C ARG A 82 -13.25 10.27 -13.55
N THR A 83 -12.07 10.87 -13.40
CA THR A 83 -11.52 11.80 -14.41
C THR A 83 -10.57 11.08 -15.36
N VAL A 84 -10.82 11.16 -16.67
CA VAL A 84 -9.86 10.74 -17.70
C VAL A 84 -9.07 11.95 -18.16
N LYS A 85 -7.75 11.90 -17.99
CA LYS A 85 -6.83 12.90 -18.54
C LYS A 85 -6.04 12.26 -19.68
N ALA A 86 -5.72 13.04 -20.70
CA ALA A 86 -4.82 12.59 -21.76
C ALA A 86 -3.48 12.17 -21.15
N GLY A 87 -3.01 10.97 -21.49
CA GLY A 87 -1.68 10.51 -21.13
C GLY A 87 -0.60 11.24 -21.90
N LYS A 88 0.66 11.02 -21.53
CA LYS A 88 1.82 11.51 -22.29
C LYS A 88 1.73 10.97 -23.73
N PRO A 89 1.69 11.83 -24.76
CA PRO A 89 1.59 11.35 -26.13
C PRO A 89 2.84 10.54 -26.48
N THR A 90 2.64 9.45 -27.20
CA THR A 90 3.71 8.65 -27.81
C THR A 90 3.53 8.70 -29.32
N PHE A 91 4.58 9.10 -30.03
CA PHE A 91 4.55 9.22 -31.48
C PHE A 91 5.30 8.04 -32.08
N THR A 92 4.67 7.37 -33.04
CA THR A 92 5.31 6.30 -33.82
C THR A 92 5.28 6.71 -35.28
N LEU A 93 6.46 6.91 -35.87
CA LEU A 93 6.60 7.19 -37.29
C LEU A 93 6.53 5.88 -38.06
N LYS A 94 5.71 5.86 -39.12
CA LYS A 94 5.62 4.73 -40.05
C LYS A 94 5.94 5.24 -41.46
N PRO A 95 6.69 4.48 -42.29
CA PRO A 95 6.91 4.85 -43.68
C PRO A 95 5.57 4.99 -44.40
N GLN A 96 5.40 6.06 -45.18
CA GLN A 96 4.33 6.09 -46.18
C GLN A 96 4.76 5.18 -47.32
N SER A 97 4.06 4.06 -47.50
CA SER A 97 4.20 3.27 -48.73
C SER A 97 3.69 4.12 -49.91
N PRO A 98 4.47 4.21 -51.02
CA PRO A 98 4.00 4.83 -52.26
C PRO A 98 2.89 4.01 -52.93
#